data_AF-A0A4Y2CZB4-F1
#
_entry.id   AF-A0A4Y2CZB4-F1
#
_cell.length_a   1.000
_cell.length_b   1.000
_cell.length_c   1.000
_cell.angle_alpha   90.00
_cell.angle_beta   90.00
_cell.angle_gamma   90.00
#
_symmetry.space_group_name_H-M   'P 1'
#
loop_
_entity.id
_entity.type
_entity.pdbx_description
1 polymer ?
#
loop_
_entity_poly.entity_id
_entity_poly.type
_entity_poly.pdbx_seq_one_letter_code
_entity_poly.pdbx_strand_id
1 'polypeptide(L)'
;MLVLRTIPLENGYSLAELLMGRKLRTNLRMTKKSFMSKIPEAEDIRRKEFKYGVNQKKYYNKHHRVKDLQGLEPGQVVWITDQRSYGRIKAKHAAPRSFLVETPRGIIRRNRFHLRPSSGELEYDQEKTARFPKRLLTCLTFR
;
A
#
# COMPACT_ATOMS: atom_id res chain seq x y z
N MET A 1 9.27 -4.89 -24.02
CA MET A 1 10.16 -5.95 -23.50
C MET A 1 9.42 -7.29 -23.46
N LEU A 2 9.82 -8.27 -24.28
CA LEU A 2 9.16 -9.59 -24.41
C LEU A 2 9.32 -10.48 -23.17
N VAL A 3 10.40 -10.29 -22.42
CA VAL A 3 10.81 -11.11 -21.27
C VAL A 3 9.72 -11.20 -20.19
N LEU A 4 9.14 -10.06 -19.77
CA LEU A 4 8.07 -10.04 -18.75
C LEU A 4 6.81 -10.83 -19.15
N ARG A 5 6.58 -11.03 -20.44
CA ARG A 5 5.38 -11.70 -20.95
C ARG A 5 5.54 -13.22 -21.02
N THR A 6 6.77 -13.71 -21.09
CA THR A 6 7.08 -15.13 -21.35
C THR A 6 7.67 -15.85 -20.14
N ILE A 7 7.99 -15.14 -19.06
CA ILE A 7 8.42 -15.74 -17.80
C ILE A 7 7.19 -16.39 -17.13
N PRO A 8 7.27 -17.69 -16.76
CA PRO A 8 6.20 -18.33 -16.00
C PRO A 8 6.13 -17.76 -14.57
N LEU A 9 4.92 -17.54 -14.08
CA LEU A 9 4.68 -17.23 -12.67
C LEU A 9 4.72 -18.52 -11.82
N GLU A 10 4.59 -18.38 -10.51
CA GLU A 10 4.48 -19.48 -9.53
C GLU A 10 3.29 -20.43 -9.81
N ASN A 11 2.32 -19.97 -10.61
CA ASN A 11 1.20 -20.79 -11.07
C ASN A 11 1.58 -21.77 -12.21
N GLY A 12 2.77 -21.62 -12.80
CA GLY A 12 3.31 -22.41 -13.91
C GLY A 12 3.04 -21.85 -15.31
N TYR A 13 2.31 -20.73 -15.41
CA TYR A 13 1.92 -20.08 -16.68
C TYR A 13 2.52 -18.69 -16.79
N SER A 14 2.89 -18.29 -18.00
CA SER A 14 3.30 -16.93 -18.30
C SER A 14 2.13 -16.01 -18.56
N LEU A 15 2.34 -14.71 -18.41
CA LEU A 15 1.31 -13.70 -18.68
C LEU A 15 0.74 -13.83 -20.10
N ALA A 16 1.58 -14.11 -21.09
CA ALA A 16 1.17 -14.32 -22.46
C ALA A 16 0.25 -15.54 -22.62
N GLU A 17 0.52 -16.63 -21.90
CA GLU A 17 -0.31 -17.83 -21.92
C GLU A 17 -1.66 -17.59 -21.25
N LEU A 18 -1.70 -16.86 -20.14
CA LEU A 18 -2.94 -16.50 -19.45
C LEU A 18 -3.82 -15.57 -20.30
N LEU A 19 -3.22 -14.63 -21.04
CA LEU A 19 -3.97 -13.66 -21.84
C LEU A 19 -4.36 -14.18 -23.23
N MET A 20 -3.50 -14.96 -23.89
CA MET A 20 -3.69 -15.38 -25.29
C MET A 20 -3.92 -16.88 -25.47
N GLY A 21 -3.86 -17.67 -24.39
CA GLY A 21 -4.01 -19.13 -24.45
C GLY A 21 -2.89 -19.85 -25.23
N ARG A 22 -1.77 -19.17 -25.50
CA ARG A 22 -0.64 -19.67 -26.30
C ARG A 22 0.70 -19.15 -25.82
N LYS A 23 1.77 -19.94 -26.03
CA LYS A 23 3.16 -19.47 -25.84
C LYS A 23 3.61 -18.57 -26.99
N LEU A 24 4.20 -17.42 -26.67
CA LEU A 24 4.83 -16.53 -27.66
C LEU A 24 6.16 -17.11 -28.15
N ARG A 25 6.53 -16.81 -29.41
CA ARG A 25 7.84 -17.16 -29.96
C ARG A 25 8.93 -16.31 -29.31
N THR A 26 9.92 -16.98 -28.73
CA THR A 26 11.10 -16.38 -28.10
C THR A 26 12.36 -16.79 -28.84
N ASN A 27 13.49 -16.16 -28.52
CA ASN A 27 14.80 -16.50 -29.08
C ASN A 27 15.34 -17.86 -28.58
N LEU A 28 14.71 -18.44 -27.56
CA LEU A 28 15.05 -19.77 -27.07
C LEU A 28 14.49 -20.84 -28.02
N ARG A 29 15.26 -21.91 -28.23
CA ARG A 29 14.79 -23.04 -29.04
C ARG A 29 13.62 -23.72 -28.33
N MET A 30 12.44 -23.69 -28.94
CA MET A 30 11.24 -24.36 -28.44
C MET A 30 10.73 -25.36 -29.47
N THR A 31 10.12 -26.44 -29.00
CA THR A 31 9.50 -27.44 -29.88
C THR A 31 8.22 -26.89 -30.50
N LYS A 32 7.96 -27.17 -31.78
CA LYS A 32 6.75 -26.67 -32.47
C LYS A 32 5.44 -27.04 -31.75
N LYS A 33 5.44 -28.17 -31.03
CA LYS A 33 4.32 -28.66 -30.23
C LYS A 33 4.03 -27.82 -28.98
N SER A 34 5.01 -27.08 -28.43
CA SER A 34 4.81 -26.27 -27.23
C SER A 34 4.06 -24.95 -27.49
N PHE A 35 3.88 -24.54 -28.75
CA PHE A 35 3.14 -23.33 -29.12
C PHE A 35 1.62 -23.50 -28.97
N MET A 36 1.13 -24.73 -29.04
CA MET A 36 -0.27 -25.09 -28.79
C MET A 36 -0.41 -25.47 -27.31
N SER A 37 -0.33 -24.49 -26.42
CA SER A 37 -0.63 -24.75 -25.01
C SER A 37 -2.10 -25.16 -24.89
N LYS A 38 -2.36 -26.21 -24.12
CA LYS A 38 -3.71 -26.52 -23.67
C LYS A 38 -4.22 -25.33 -22.87
N ILE A 39 -5.43 -24.87 -23.16
CA ILE A 39 -6.07 -23.81 -22.37
C ILE A 39 -6.16 -24.36 -20.95
N PRO A 40 -5.51 -23.71 -19.98
CA PRO A 40 -5.53 -24.20 -18.62
C PRO A 40 -6.93 -24.07 -18.02
N GLU A 41 -7.30 -25.02 -17.15
CA GLU A 41 -8.56 -24.96 -16.44
C GLU A 41 -8.60 -23.71 -15.55
N ALA A 42 -9.55 -22.82 -15.82
CA ALA A 42 -9.60 -21.49 -15.21
C ALA A 42 -9.73 -21.56 -13.67
N GLU A 43 -10.41 -22.57 -13.16
CA GLU A 43 -10.63 -22.77 -11.73
C GLU A 43 -9.34 -23.14 -10.98
N ASP A 44 -8.50 -24.00 -11.56
CA ASP A 44 -7.22 -24.37 -10.97
C ASP A 44 -6.26 -23.19 -10.86
N ILE A 45 -6.22 -22.34 -11.90
CA ILE A 45 -5.43 -21.10 -11.87
C ILE A 45 -5.96 -20.17 -10.78
N ARG A 46 -7.27 -19.96 -10.72
CA ARG A 46 -7.90 -19.09 -9.71
C ARG A 46 -7.56 -19.54 -8.29
N ARG A 47 -7.62 -20.85 -8.01
CA ARG A 47 -7.25 -21.42 -6.70
C ARG A 47 -5.77 -21.18 -6.36
N LYS A 48 -4.87 -21.40 -7.33
CA LYS A 48 -3.42 -21.16 -7.15
C LYS A 48 -3.11 -19.68 -6.91
N GLU A 49 -3.67 -18.80 -7.72
CA GLU A 49 -3.50 -17.35 -7.59
C GLU A 49 -4.05 -16.83 -6.26
N PHE A 50 -5.21 -17.32 -5.83
CA PHE A 50 -5.78 -16.96 -4.54
C PHE A 50 -4.85 -17.36 -3.38
N LYS A 51 -4.36 -18.60 -3.37
CA LYS A 51 -3.40 -19.08 -2.38
C LYS A 51 -2.11 -18.25 -2.39
N TYR A 52 -1.62 -17.92 -3.58
CA TYR A 52 -0.42 -17.11 -3.75
C TYR A 52 -0.63 -15.68 -3.23
N GLY A 53 -1.75 -15.02 -3.56
CA GLY A 53 -2.09 -13.69 -3.06
C GLY A 53 -2.24 -13.62 -1.54
N VAL A 54 -2.84 -14.65 -0.92
CA VAL A 54 -2.92 -14.76 0.55
C VAL A 54 -1.52 -14.86 1.18
N ASN A 55 -0.65 -15.67 0.59
CA ASN A 55 0.73 -15.83 1.06
C ASN A 55 1.54 -14.54 0.87
N GLN A 56 1.44 -13.89 -0.29
CA GLN A 56 2.06 -12.59 -0.54
C GLN A 56 1.64 -11.56 0.51
N LYS A 57 0.34 -11.45 0.78
CA LYS A 57 -0.19 -10.56 1.83
C LYS A 57 0.43 -10.91 3.19
N LYS A 58 0.48 -12.20 3.55
CA LYS A 58 1.05 -12.66 4.83
C LYS A 58 2.54 -12.31 4.96
N TYR A 59 3.35 -12.61 3.94
CA TYR A 59 4.79 -12.34 3.97
C TYR A 59 5.09 -10.85 3.95
N TYR A 60 4.37 -10.07 3.13
CA TYR A 60 4.48 -8.62 3.12
C TYR A 60 4.15 -8.02 4.49
N ASN A 61 3.01 -8.42 5.07
CA ASN A 61 2.59 -7.92 6.38
C ASN A 61 3.60 -8.28 7.47
N LYS A 62 4.16 -9.50 7.46
CA LYS A 62 5.19 -9.95 8.39
C LYS A 62 6.49 -9.14 8.23
N HIS A 63 6.97 -9.00 7.00
CA HIS A 63 8.23 -8.31 6.69
C HIS A 63 8.17 -6.82 7.06
N HIS A 64 7.07 -6.15 6.69
CA HIS A 64 6.89 -4.73 6.96
C HIS A 64 6.25 -4.44 8.33
N ARG A 65 6.03 -5.47 9.16
CA ARG A 65 5.36 -5.37 10.48
C ARG A 65 4.09 -4.52 10.40
N VAL A 66 3.28 -4.78 9.38
CA VAL A 66 2.05 -4.03 9.12
C VAL A 66 1.11 -4.20 10.31
N LYS A 67 0.66 -3.08 10.87
CA LYS A 67 -0.31 -3.03 11.97
C LYS A 67 -1.58 -2.35 11.49
N ASP A 68 -2.72 -2.88 11.91
CA ASP A 68 -3.99 -2.21 11.71
C ASP A 68 -4.05 -0.99 12.64
N LEU A 69 -4.16 0.19 12.02
CA LEU A 69 -4.24 1.46 12.74
C LEU A 69 -5.67 1.67 13.25
N GLN A 70 -5.81 2.05 14.51
CA GLN A 70 -7.11 2.35 15.12
C GLN A 70 -7.87 3.38 14.29
N GLY A 71 -9.18 3.16 14.10
CA GLY A 71 -10.07 4.14 13.47
C GLY A 71 -9.99 5.49 14.18
N LEU A 72 -10.22 6.55 13.41
CA LEU A 72 -10.28 7.90 13.95
C LEU A 72 -11.71 8.40 13.86
N GLU A 73 -12.12 9.20 14.83
CA GLU A 73 -13.49 9.71 14.89
C GLU A 73 -13.62 11.11 14.26
N PRO A 74 -14.78 11.43 13.67
CA PRO A 74 -15.07 12.78 13.22
C PRO A 74 -14.85 13.80 14.34
N GLY A 75 -14.26 14.93 14.00
CA GLY A 75 -13.96 16.01 14.92
C GLY A 75 -12.59 15.89 15.62
N GLN A 76 -11.88 14.77 15.51
CA GLN A 76 -10.56 14.60 16.13
C GLN A 76 -9.49 15.44 15.43
N VAL A 77 -8.59 16.05 16.20
CA VAL A 77 -7.42 16.76 15.66
C VAL A 77 -6.32 15.76 15.33
N VAL A 78 -5.76 15.89 14.14
CA VAL A 78 -4.72 15.02 13.61
C VAL A 78 -3.58 15.84 13.02
N TRP A 79 -2.37 15.34 13.25
CA TRP A 79 -1.19 15.78 12.54
C TRP A 79 -1.07 15.03 11.22
N ILE A 80 -0.93 15.78 10.12
CA ILE A 80 -0.80 15.26 8.76
C ILE A 80 0.69 15.19 8.43
N THR A 81 1.25 13.98 8.37
CA THR A 81 2.71 13.79 8.23
C THR A 81 3.28 14.33 6.91
N ASP A 82 2.53 14.19 5.83
CA ASP A 82 2.95 14.58 4.47
C ASP A 82 2.94 16.10 4.28
N GLN A 83 1.92 16.81 4.79
CA GLN A 83 1.85 18.27 4.72
C GLN A 83 2.53 18.98 5.89
N ARG A 84 2.93 18.24 6.93
CA ARG A 84 3.48 18.77 8.19
C ARG A 84 2.60 19.88 8.78
N SER A 85 1.30 19.63 8.81
CA SER A 85 0.29 20.56 9.30
C SER A 85 -0.75 19.83 10.15
N TYR A 86 -1.43 20.56 11.02
CA TYR A 86 -2.60 20.04 11.72
C TYR A 86 -3.85 20.14 10.84
N GLY A 87 -4.82 19.27 11.13
CA GLY A 87 -6.14 19.30 10.53
C GLY A 87 -7.14 18.56 11.41
N ARG A 88 -8.42 18.70 11.09
CA ARG A 88 -9.51 18.06 11.84
C ARG A 88 -10.19 17.01 10.97
N ILE A 89 -10.52 15.85 11.52
CA ILE A 89 -11.20 14.83 10.74
C ILE A 89 -12.65 15.26 10.50
N LYS A 90 -13.05 15.34 9.24
CA LYS A 90 -14.44 15.62 8.88
C LYS A 90 -15.28 14.34 8.88
N ALA A 91 -14.79 13.30 8.20
CA ALA A 91 -15.49 12.02 8.09
C ALA A 91 -14.57 10.89 7.60
N LYS A 92 -15.01 9.63 7.81
CA LYS A 92 -14.46 8.45 7.13
C LYS A 92 -14.88 8.49 5.65
N HIS A 93 -13.95 8.18 4.74
CA HIS A 93 -14.27 8.09 3.31
C HIS A 93 -14.85 6.71 2.98
N ALA A 94 -15.61 6.60 1.88
CA ALA A 94 -16.11 5.32 1.36
C ALA A 94 -14.99 4.32 0.98
N ALA A 95 -13.76 4.81 0.78
CA ALA A 95 -12.63 3.97 0.41
C ALA A 95 -11.93 3.49 1.70
N PRO A 96 -11.47 2.23 1.75
CA PRO A 96 -10.87 1.70 2.96
C PRO A 96 -9.64 2.52 3.36
N ARG A 97 -9.41 2.65 4.67
CA ARG A 97 -8.24 3.35 5.26
C ARG A 97 -8.13 4.83 4.86
N SER A 98 -9.16 5.44 4.28
CA SER A 98 -9.13 6.83 3.81
C SER A 98 -10.07 7.71 4.63
N PHE A 99 -9.62 8.94 4.92
CA PHE A 99 -10.34 9.94 5.70
C PHE A 99 -10.40 11.27 4.95
N LEU A 100 -11.45 12.02 5.21
CA LEU A 100 -11.57 13.42 4.83
C LEU A 100 -11.12 14.28 6.00
N VAL A 101 -10.13 15.13 5.76
CA VAL A 101 -9.52 16.00 6.77
C VAL A 101 -9.73 17.45 6.34
N GLU A 102 -10.28 18.23 7.24
CA GLU A 102 -10.43 19.67 7.12
C GLU A 102 -9.11 20.35 7.50
N THR A 103 -8.60 21.14 6.57
CA THR A 103 -7.39 21.96 6.74
C THR A 103 -7.71 23.41 6.39
N PRO A 104 -6.86 24.38 6.75
CA PRO A 104 -7.10 25.79 6.43
C PRO A 104 -7.22 26.05 4.92
N ARG A 105 -6.62 25.19 4.10
CA ARG A 105 -6.66 25.26 2.63
C ARG A 105 -7.89 24.58 2.01
N GLY A 106 -8.72 23.94 2.83
CA GLY A 106 -9.89 23.19 2.40
C GLY A 106 -9.89 21.73 2.87
N ILE A 107 -10.79 20.94 2.30
CA ILE A 107 -10.98 19.53 2.66
C ILE A 107 -10.11 18.65 1.76
N ILE A 108 -9.27 17.82 2.36
CA ILE A 108 -8.37 16.92 1.66
C ILE A 108 -8.63 15.46 2.03
N ARG A 109 -8.42 14.58 1.07
CA ARG A 109 -8.48 13.13 1.29
C ARG A 109 -7.10 12.59 1.68
N ARG A 110 -6.99 11.89 2.81
CA ARG A 110 -5.73 11.31 3.30
C ARG A 110 -5.89 9.88 3.79
N ASN A 111 -4.85 9.07 3.62
CA ASN A 111 -4.79 7.72 4.17
C ASN A 111 -4.54 7.80 5.68
N ARG A 112 -5.15 6.89 6.44
CA ARG A 112 -4.98 6.70 7.88
C ARG A 112 -3.52 6.63 8.31
N PHE A 113 -2.64 6.07 7.47
CA PHE A 113 -1.21 5.97 7.73
C PHE A 113 -0.53 7.35 7.89
N HIS A 114 -1.02 8.39 7.19
CA HIS A 114 -0.47 9.74 7.24
C HIS A 114 -1.07 10.60 8.36
N LEU A 115 -2.06 10.07 9.11
CA LEU A 115 -2.76 10.80 10.15
C LEU A 115 -2.30 10.28 11.52
N ARG A 116 -1.75 11.19 12.33
CA ARG A 116 -1.38 10.89 13.71
C ARG A 116 -2.36 11.63 14.63
N PRO A 117 -3.06 10.92 15.54
CA PRO A 117 -3.80 11.58 16.61
C PRO A 117 -2.91 12.60 17.31
N SER A 118 -3.41 13.83 17.44
CA SER A 118 -2.75 14.87 18.23
C SER A 118 -3.74 15.34 19.29
N SER A 119 -3.26 15.48 20.52
CA SER A 119 -3.97 16.20 21.58
C SER A 119 -3.74 17.71 21.50
N GLY A 120 -2.90 18.17 20.57
CA GLY A 120 -2.60 19.58 20.37
C GLY A 120 -3.83 20.33 19.84
N GLU A 121 -4.09 21.49 20.43
CA GLU A 121 -5.05 22.45 19.94
C GLU A 121 -4.62 22.95 18.55
N LEU A 122 -5.59 23.30 17.70
CA LEU A 122 -5.32 23.91 16.40
C LEU A 122 -4.86 25.36 16.62
N GLU A 123 -3.61 25.57 17.03
CA GLU A 123 -3.00 26.89 16.96
C GLU A 123 -2.78 27.23 15.48
N TYR A 124 -3.59 28.17 14.98
CA TYR A 124 -3.38 28.81 13.69
C TYR A 124 -2.24 29.82 13.80
N ASP A 125 -1.00 29.34 13.82
CA ASP A 125 0.16 30.21 13.68
C ASP A 125 0.24 30.70 12.21
N GLN A 126 -0.30 31.89 11.96
CA GLN A 126 0.23 32.73 10.89
C GLN A 126 1.67 33.10 11.33
N GLU A 127 2.65 32.63 10.57
CA GLU A 127 4.10 32.88 10.76
C GLU A 127 4.81 32.18 11.93
N LYS A 128 5.20 30.90 11.76
CA LYS A 128 6.44 30.38 12.37
C LYS A 128 7.21 29.45 11.44
N THR A 129 8.00 30.07 10.54
CA THR A 129 9.26 29.46 10.09
C THR A 129 10.15 29.27 11.33
N ALA A 130 10.69 28.06 11.47
CA ALA A 130 11.66 27.65 12.49
C ALA A 130 11.17 27.66 13.96
N ARG A 131 10.81 26.47 14.47
CA ARG A 131 11.16 26.02 15.84
C ARG A 131 10.84 24.53 16.00
N PHE A 132 11.84 23.69 15.75
CA PHE A 132 11.82 22.32 16.27
C PHE A 132 12.02 22.39 17.79
N PRO A 133 11.16 21.80 18.63
CA PRO A 133 11.49 21.60 20.02
C PRO A 133 12.58 20.53 20.08
N LYS A 134 13.81 20.94 20.45
CA LYS A 134 14.88 20.03 20.83
C LYS A 134 14.38 19.27 22.06
N ARG A 135 13.98 18.01 21.89
CA ARG A 135 13.78 17.11 23.02
C ARG A 135 15.13 16.95 23.72
N LEU A 136 15.20 17.41 24.96
CA LEU A 136 16.31 17.13 25.88
C LEU A 136 16.41 15.61 26.02
N LEU A 137 17.48 15.04 25.48
CA LEU A 137 17.91 13.68 25.79
C LEU A 137 18.59 13.72 27.15
N THR A 138 17.84 13.44 28.21
CA THR A 138 18.44 12.98 29.47
C THR A 138 18.72 11.49 29.33
N CYS A 139 19.96 11.15 28.99
CA CYS A 139 20.49 9.80 29.15
C CYS A 139 20.60 9.52 30.65
N LEU A 140 19.64 8.77 31.21
CA LEU A 140 19.83 8.08 32.47
C LEU A 140 20.73 6.87 32.21
N THR A 141 21.94 6.96 32.74
CA THR A 141 22.87 5.85 32.92
C THR A 141 22.18 4.78 33.77
N PHE A 142 22.19 3.53 33.29
CA PHE A 142 21.97 2.37 34.14
C PHE A 142 23.19 1.47 34.04
N ARG A 143 23.72 1.18 35.22
CA ARG A 143 24.83 0.29 35.54
C ARG A 143 24.44 -1.17 35.32
#